data_AF-A0A8X8BHD5-F1
#
_entry.id   AF-A0A8X8BHD5-F1
#
_cell.length_a   1.000
_cell.length_b   1.000
_cell.length_c   1.000
_cell.angle_alpha   90.00
_cell.angle_beta   90.00
_cell.angle_gamma   90.00
#
_symmetry.space_group_name_H-M   'P 1'
#
loop_
_entity.id
_entity.type
_entity.pdbx_description
1 polymer ?
#
loop_
_entity_poly.entity_id
_entity_poly.type
_entity_poly.pdbx_seq_one_letter_code
_entity_poly.pdbx_strand_id
1 'polypeptide(L)'
;MGWSVQKWNELYKDLPSRQVKVEVPDRTAVVTTSEETEALKPLGIQDAISAEIKKYQRGRAFIRPSGTEDVVRVYAEASTQEDADSLGDSVAQLVKSFLGSC
;
A
#
# COMPACT_ATOMS: atom_id res chain seq x y z
N MET A 1 1.57 -31.23 -21.12
CA MET A 1 1.45 -29.76 -21.23
C MET A 1 2.78 -29.15 -20.80
N GLY A 2 3.63 -28.79 -21.76
CA GLY A 2 4.99 -28.31 -21.51
C GLY A 2 5.07 -26.79 -21.50
N TRP A 3 4.69 -26.17 -20.39
CA TRP A 3 4.91 -24.74 -20.19
C TRP A 3 6.36 -24.54 -19.73
N SER A 4 7.14 -23.77 -20.49
CA SER A 4 8.43 -23.28 -20.02
C SER A 4 8.21 -22.10 -19.08
N VAL A 5 9.15 -21.88 -18.14
CA VAL A 5 9.14 -20.75 -17.21
C VAL A 5 9.03 -19.41 -17.95
N GLN A 6 9.66 -19.31 -19.13
CA GLN A 6 9.63 -18.12 -19.98
C GLN A 6 8.21 -17.83 -20.49
N LYS A 7 7.51 -18.85 -21.01
CA LYS A 7 6.14 -18.70 -21.53
C LYS A 7 5.14 -18.35 -20.44
N TRP A 8 5.41 -18.79 -19.21
CA TRP A 8 4.63 -18.41 -18.04
C TRP A 8 4.87 -16.94 -17.64
N ASN A 9 6.12 -16.47 -17.68
CA ASN A 9 6.48 -15.08 -17.38
C ASN A 9 5.98 -14.06 -18.41
N GLU A 10 5.72 -14.49 -19.65
CA GLU A 10 5.17 -13.63 -20.72
C GLU A 10 3.64 -13.42 -20.64
N LEU A 11 2.94 -14.15 -19.76
CA LEU A 11 1.48 -14.07 -19.66
C LEU A 11 0.97 -12.68 -19.25
N TYR A 12 1.74 -11.99 -18.41
CA TYR A 12 1.44 -10.63 -18.00
C TYR A 12 2.73 -9.91 -17.61
N LYS A 13 2.70 -8.58 -17.70
CA LYS A 13 3.77 -7.73 -17.18
C LYS A 13 3.30 -7.14 -15.87
N ASP A 14 3.99 -7.50 -14.80
CA ASP A 14 3.77 -6.89 -13.49
C ASP A 14 4.00 -5.38 -13.55
N LEU A 15 3.16 -4.65 -12.83
CA LEU A 15 3.42 -3.26 -12.54
C LEU A 15 4.54 -3.16 -11.49
N PRO A 16 5.42 -2.17 -11.60
CA PRO A 16 6.31 -1.81 -10.50
C PRO A 16 5.51 -1.60 -9.21
N SER A 17 6.01 -2.19 -8.12
CA SER A 17 5.37 -2.10 -6.82
C SER A 17 6.40 -1.90 -5.70
N ARG A 18 5.93 -1.31 -4.60
CA ARG A 18 6.72 -0.99 -3.42
C ARG A 18 5.95 -1.39 -2.16
N GLN A 19 6.65 -2.01 -1.23
CA GLN A 19 6.16 -2.28 0.12
C GLN A 19 6.97 -1.49 1.14
N VAL A 20 6.29 -0.72 1.98
CA VAL A 20 6.90 0.10 3.04
C VAL A 20 6.39 -0.38 4.40
N LYS A 21 7.32 -0.54 5.33
CA LYS A 21 7.02 -0.85 6.74
C LYS A 21 6.99 0.45 7.53
N VAL A 22 5.86 0.79 8.14
CA VAL A 22 5.70 1.98 8.98
C VAL A 22 5.51 1.56 10.42
N GLU A 23 6.42 1.94 11.31
CA GLU A 23 6.30 1.73 12.75
C GLU A 23 5.31 2.76 13.34
N VAL A 24 4.37 2.28 14.16
CA VAL A 24 3.29 3.11 14.70
C VAL A 24 3.12 2.82 16.20
N PRO A 25 2.67 3.79 17.01
CA PRO A 25 2.45 3.58 18.45
C PRO A 25 1.35 2.57 18.76
N ASP A 26 0.30 2.56 17.94
CA ASP A 26 -0.81 1.64 18.08
C ASP A 26 -1.33 1.24 16.70
N ARG A 27 -1.09 -0.02 16.32
CA ARG A 27 -1.57 -0.57 15.05
C ARG A 27 -3.09 -0.83 15.05
N THR A 28 -3.71 -1.01 16.21
CA THR A 28 -5.14 -1.35 16.34
C THR A 28 -6.05 -0.17 16.01
N ALA A 29 -5.48 1.04 15.98
CA ALA A 29 -6.13 2.24 15.48
C ALA A 29 -6.46 2.16 13.98
N VAL A 30 -5.73 1.33 13.21
CA VAL A 30 -6.08 1.03 11.82
C VAL A 30 -7.04 -0.15 11.77
N VAL A 31 -8.23 0.08 11.23
CA VAL A 31 -9.20 -0.98 10.97
C VAL A 31 -9.47 -1.00 9.48
N THR A 32 -9.27 -2.14 8.83
CA THR A 32 -9.52 -2.32 7.40
C THR A 32 -10.81 -3.10 7.14
N THR A 33 -11.26 -3.11 5.88
CA THR A 33 -12.33 -4.00 5.40
C THR A 33 -11.91 -5.49 5.47
N SER A 34 -12.86 -6.40 5.27
CA SER A 34 -12.60 -7.86 5.21
C SER A 34 -11.61 -8.24 4.11
N GLU A 35 -11.57 -7.47 3.03
CA GLU A 35 -10.64 -7.65 1.91
C GLU A 35 -9.28 -6.98 2.16
N GLU A 36 -9.11 -6.28 3.29
CA GLU A 36 -7.91 -5.56 3.70
C GLU A 36 -7.36 -4.60 2.62
N THR A 37 -8.25 -4.02 1.81
CA THR A 37 -7.88 -3.09 0.73
C THR A 37 -8.30 -1.67 1.01
N GLU A 38 -9.17 -1.46 2.01
CA GLU A 38 -9.65 -0.15 2.40
C GLU A 38 -9.55 0.01 3.92
N ALA A 39 -9.15 1.20 4.37
CA ALA A 39 -9.04 1.56 5.77
C ALA A 39 -10.32 2.28 6.25
N LEU A 40 -11.09 1.63 7.11
CA LEU A 40 -12.29 2.19 7.74
C LEU A 40 -11.94 3.15 8.88
N LYS A 41 -10.80 2.92 9.55
CA LYS A 41 -10.28 3.78 10.61
C LYS A 41 -8.77 3.98 10.46
N PRO A 42 -8.23 5.14 10.87
CA PRO A 42 -8.96 6.35 11.31
C PRO A 42 -9.77 7.00 10.17
N LEU A 43 -10.87 7.69 10.52
CA LEU A 43 -11.74 8.33 9.51
C LEU A 43 -10.94 9.35 8.68
N GLY A 44 -11.14 9.32 7.36
CA GLY A 44 -10.48 10.21 6.40
C GLY A 44 -9.13 9.69 5.87
N ILE A 45 -8.52 8.65 6.46
CA ILE A 45 -7.26 8.11 5.94
C ILE A 45 -7.45 7.48 4.56
N GLN A 46 -8.56 6.77 4.33
CA GLN A 46 -8.87 6.17 3.03
C GLN A 46 -9.11 7.23 1.95
N ASP A 47 -9.76 8.34 2.29
CA ASP A 47 -9.98 9.46 1.36
C ASP A 47 -8.64 10.10 0.99
N ALA A 48 -7.73 10.29 1.95
CA ALA A 48 -6.40 10.80 1.70
C ALA A 48 -5.58 9.86 0.80
N ILE A 49 -5.60 8.55 1.08
CA ILE A 49 -4.95 7.52 0.23
C ILE A 49 -5.54 7.56 -1.19
N SER A 50 -6.86 7.63 -1.31
CA SER A 50 -7.56 7.67 -2.60
C SER A 50 -7.23 8.95 -3.39
N ALA A 51 -7.01 10.07 -2.72
CA ALA A 51 -6.57 11.30 -3.35
C ALA A 51 -5.12 11.21 -3.86
N GLU A 52 -4.22 10.57 -3.11
CA GLU A 52 -2.84 10.33 -3.55
C GLU A 52 -2.79 9.39 -4.76
N ILE A 53 -3.55 8.28 -4.72
CA ILE A 53 -3.60 7.30 -5.83
C ILE A 53 -3.97 7.97 -7.17
N LYS A 54 -4.91 8.92 -7.16
CA LYS A 54 -5.38 9.62 -8.37
C LYS A 54 -4.29 10.45 -9.08
N LYS A 55 -3.17 10.74 -8.40
CA LYS A 55 -2.05 11.48 -9.00
C LYS A 55 -1.18 10.62 -9.91
N TYR A 56 -1.26 9.29 -9.78
CA TYR A 56 -0.38 8.35 -10.48
C TYR A 56 -1.12 7.50 -11.50
N GLN A 57 -0.49 7.26 -12.65
CA GLN A 57 -1.08 6.41 -13.70
C GLN A 57 -1.05 4.94 -13.28
N ARG A 58 -2.21 4.26 -13.33
CA ARG A 58 -2.41 2.90 -12.80
C ARG A 58 -2.00 2.77 -11.33
N GLY A 59 -2.10 3.87 -10.57
CA GLY A 59 -1.83 3.90 -9.15
C GLY A 59 -2.80 3.00 -8.40
N ARG A 60 -2.29 2.21 -7.46
CA ARG A 60 -3.09 1.56 -6.43
C ARG A 60 -2.26 1.47 -5.17
N ALA A 61 -2.86 1.82 -4.04
CA ALA A 61 -2.22 1.71 -2.75
C ALA A 61 -3.24 1.33 -1.68
N PHE A 62 -2.78 0.63 -0.65
CA PHE A 62 -3.58 0.31 0.53
C PHE A 62 -2.66 0.04 1.72
N ILE A 63 -3.25 0.11 2.91
CA ILE A 63 -2.54 -0.08 4.17
C ILE A 63 -3.13 -1.25 4.93
N ARG A 64 -2.29 -1.98 5.68
CA ARG A 64 -2.72 -3.10 6.53
C ARG A 64 -1.98 -3.09 7.86
N PRO A 65 -2.69 -3.17 9.00
CA PRO A 65 -2.02 -3.38 10.27
C PRO A 65 -1.37 -4.76 10.32
N SER A 66 -0.20 -4.87 10.92
CA SER A 66 0.41 -6.19 11.17
C SER A 66 -0.30 -6.91 12.32
N GLY A 67 -0.43 -8.23 12.22
CA GLY A 67 -1.05 -9.03 13.27
C GLY A 67 -0.18 -9.15 14.53
N THR A 68 1.14 -9.12 14.36
CA THR A 68 2.12 -9.53 15.39
C THR A 68 3.05 -8.41 15.87
N GLU A 69 3.09 -7.28 15.17
CA GLU A 69 4.05 -6.19 15.42
C GLU A 69 3.33 -4.84 15.35
N ASP A 70 3.78 -3.82 16.10
CA ASP A 70 3.25 -2.45 16.05
C ASP A 70 3.71 -1.69 14.81
N VAL A 71 3.32 -2.25 13.65
CA VAL A 71 3.63 -1.73 12.32
C VAL A 71 2.40 -1.78 11.43
N VAL A 72 2.33 -0.82 10.52
CA VAL A 72 1.39 -0.79 9.40
C VAL A 72 2.19 -0.99 8.12
N ARG A 73 1.76 -1.94 7.30
CA ARG A 73 2.34 -2.23 5.99
C ARG A 73 1.62 -1.41 4.94
N VAL A 74 2.38 -0.69 4.13
CA VAL A 74 1.87 0.08 3.00
C VAL A 74 2.27 -0.65 1.73
N TYR A 75 1.30 -0.91 0.86
CA TYR A 75 1.53 -1.39 -0.50
C TYR A 75 1.20 -0.26 -1.46
N ALA A 76 2.06 -0.07 -2.48
CA ALA A 76 1.82 0.84 -3.59
C ALA A 76 2.29 0.20 -4.90
N GLU A 77 1.51 0.35 -5.96
CA GLU A 77 1.88 0.00 -7.34
C GLU A 77 1.52 1.16 -8.27
N ALA A 78 2.31 1.32 -9.33
CA ALA A 78 2.11 2.37 -10.33
C ALA A 78 2.69 1.94 -11.68
N SER A 79 2.59 2.81 -12.69
CA SER A 79 3.13 2.52 -14.03
C SER A 79 4.66 2.51 -14.10
N THR A 80 5.34 3.23 -13.19
CA THR A 80 6.81 3.29 -13.10
C THR A 80 7.28 2.97 -11.68
N GLN A 81 8.55 2.58 -11.52
CA GLN A 81 9.11 2.29 -10.19
C GLN A 81 9.19 3.56 -9.35
N GLU A 82 9.56 4.68 -9.97
CA GLU A 82 9.65 5.98 -9.31
C GLU A 82 8.28 6.44 -8.79
N ASP A 83 7.22 6.22 -9.55
CA ASP A 83 5.85 6.52 -9.13
C ASP A 83 5.40 5.61 -7.98
N ALA A 84 5.72 4.31 -8.05
CA ALA A 84 5.37 3.35 -7.01
C ALA A 84 6.09 3.66 -5.69
N ASP A 85 7.37 4.04 -5.77
CA ASP A 85 8.17 4.48 -4.62
C ASP A 85 7.61 5.79 -4.04
N SER A 86 7.32 6.79 -4.88
CA SER A 86 6.76 8.07 -4.47
C SER A 86 5.37 7.95 -3.82
N LEU A 87 4.51 7.09 -4.38
CA LEU A 87 3.19 6.79 -3.84
C LEU A 87 3.31 6.06 -2.49
N GLY A 88 4.20 5.06 -2.42
CA GLY A 88 4.47 4.31 -1.19
C GLY A 88 4.95 5.21 -0.05
N ASP A 89 5.89 6.11 -0.34
CA ASP A 89 6.40 7.07 0.64
C ASP A 89 5.34 8.09 1.07
N SER A 90 4.55 8.60 0.11
CA SER A 90 3.46 9.54 0.40
C SER A 90 2.39 8.93 1.29
N VAL A 91 1.97 7.69 1.01
CA VAL A 91 1.01 6.96 1.86
C VAL A 91 1.63 6.63 3.22
N ALA A 92 2.92 6.28 3.30
CA ALA A 92 3.61 6.07 4.57
C ALA A 92 3.62 7.34 5.45
N GLN A 93 3.78 8.52 4.86
CA GLN A 93 3.67 9.79 5.59
C GLN A 93 2.24 10.06 6.07
N LEU A 94 1.22 9.74 5.27
CA LEU A 94 -0.18 9.81 5.72
C LEU A 94 -0.41 8.92 6.95
N VAL A 95 0.06 7.67 6.91
CA VAL A 95 -0.05 6.74 8.04
C VAL A 95 0.58 7.34 9.31
N LYS A 96 1.81 7.88 9.21
CA LYS A 96 2.48 8.56 10.34
C LYS A 96 1.72 9.79 10.82
N SER A 97 1.14 10.57 9.91
CA SER A 97 0.38 11.77 10.28
C SER A 97 -0.92 11.44 11.01
N PHE A 98 -1.58 10.34 10.66
CA PHE A 98 -2.86 9.94 11.25
C PHE A 98 -2.71 9.15 12.55
N LEU A 99 -1.66 8.34 12.67
CA LEU A 99 -1.44 7.42 13.81
C LEU A 99 -0.34 7.90 14.76
N GLY A 100 0.43 8.90 14.37
CA GLY A 100 1.68 9.28 15.02
C GLY A 100 2.85 8.42 14.53
N SER A 101 4.05 8.91 14.81
CA SER A 101 5.30 8.14 14.70
C SER A 101 5.83 7.83 16.09
N CYS A 102 6.35 6.62 16.29
CA CYS A 102 7.21 6.30 17.43
C CYS A 102 8.59 6.95 17.27
#